data_AF-A0A7R9R4Q7-F1
#
_entry.id   AF-A0A7R9R4Q7-F1
#
_cell.length_a   1.000
_cell.length_b   1.000
_cell.length_c   1.000
_cell.angle_alpha   90.00
_cell.angle_beta   90.00
_cell.angle_gamma   90.00
#
_symmetry.space_group_name_H-M   'P 1'
#
loop_
_entity.id
_entity.type
_entity.pdbx_description
1 polymer ?
#
loop_
_entity_poly.entity_id
_entity_poly.type
_entity_poly.pdbx_seq_one_letter_code
_entity_poly.pdbx_strand_id
1 'polypeptide(L)' 'MDRIRVGVLGATGNVGQQFVGMLVDHPWFELTALAASERSVRKRYCDVAKWRAEGELPDRLNQKTY' A
#
# COMPACT_ATOMS: atom_id res chain seq x y z
N MET A 1 13.16 -14.73 -12.57
CA MET A 1 12.00 -14.03 -13.16
C MET A 1 11.83 -12.77 -12.34
N ASP A 2 11.93 -11.60 -12.97
CA ASP A 2 11.82 -10.33 -12.27
C ASP A 2 10.36 -10.06 -11.89
N ARG A 3 10.12 -9.50 -10.70
CA ARG A 3 8.77 -9.16 -10.25
C ARG A 3 8.21 -7.98 -11.03
N ILE A 4 6.90 -8.00 -11.26
CA ILE A 4 6.16 -6.94 -11.95
C ILE A 4 5.92 -5.80 -10.96
N ARG A 5 6.45 -4.62 -11.27
CA ARG A 5 6.28 -3.42 -10.44
C ARG A 5 4.86 -2.89 -10.57
N VAL A 6 4.18 -2.69 -9.45
CA VAL A 6 2.80 -2.21 -9.40
C VAL A 6 2.65 -1.06 -8.41
N GLY A 7 1.59 -0.28 -8.59
CA GLY A 7 1.18 0.78 -7.69
C GLY A 7 -0.31 0.71 -7.41
N VAL A 8 -0.72 1.15 -6.22
CA VAL A 8 -2.14 1.22 -5.81
C VAL A 8 -2.56 2.69 -5.71
N LEU A 9 -3.55 3.07 -6.51
CA LEU A 9 -4.20 4.38 -6.42
C LEU A 9 -5.35 4.33 -5.41
N GLY A 10 -5.46 5.34 -4.55
CA GLY A 10 -6.44 5.34 -3.47
C GLY A 10 -6.10 4.32 -2.38
N ALA A 11 -4.80 4.08 -2.14
CA ALA A 11 -4.30 3.03 -1.25
C ALA A 11 -4.87 3.11 0.17
N THR A 12 -5.18 4.31 0.68
CA THR A 12 -5.73 4.49 2.03
C THR A 12 -7.22 4.16 2.15
N GLY A 13 -7.95 4.02 1.05
CA GLY A 13 -9.38 3.66 1.05
C GLY A 13 -9.59 2.16 1.32
N ASN A 14 -10.84 1.76 1.63
CA ASN A 14 -11.14 0.36 1.99
C ASN A 14 -10.65 -0.64 0.93
N VAL A 15 -10.93 -0.39 -0.35
CA VAL A 15 -10.50 -1.28 -1.46
C VAL A 15 -8.98 -1.23 -1.65
N GLY A 16 -8.38 -0.03 -1.55
CA GLY A 16 -6.93 0.13 -1.67
C GLY A 16 -6.17 -0.66 -0.61
N GLN A 17 -6.64 -0.66 0.64
CA GLN A 17 -6.03 -1.41 1.72
C GLN A 17 -6.07 -2.93 1.48
N GLN A 18 -7.16 -3.45 0.91
CA GLN A 18 -7.28 -4.86 0.53
C GLN A 18 -6.23 -5.23 -0.54
N PHE A 19 -6.09 -4.39 -1.58
CA PHE A 19 -5.04 -4.59 -2.59
C PHE A 19 -3.64 -4.54 -1.99
N VAL A 20 -3.37 -3.59 -1.10
CA VAL A 20 -2.07 -3.49 -0.42
C VAL A 20 -1.76 -4.77 0.36
N GLY A 21 -2.71 -5.30 1.13
CA GLY A 21 -2.55 -6.56 1.86
C GLY A 21 -2.29 -7.76 0.94
N MET A 22 -3.01 -7.86 -0.18
CA MET A 22 -2.82 -8.94 -1.16
C MET A 22 -1.50 -8.84 -1.92
N LEU A 23 -0.98 -7.63 -2.15
CA LEU A 23 0.19 -7.39 -3.02
C LEU A 23 1.53 -7.37 -2.27
N VAL A 24 1.55 -7.09 -0.96
CA VAL A 24 2.79 -6.81 -0.21
C VAL A 24 3.80 -7.97 -0.24
N ASP A 25 3.31 -9.21 -0.23
CA ASP A 25 4.13 -10.43 -0.23
C ASP A 25 3.78 -11.34 -1.43
N HIS A 26 3.25 -10.76 -2.50
CA HIS A 26 2.89 -11.52 -3.69
C HIS A 26 4.14 -11.99 -4.46
N PRO A 27 4.21 -13.27 -4.89
CA PRO A 27 5.41 -13.82 -5.54
C PRO A 27 5.75 -13.14 -6.88
N TRP A 28 4.75 -12.59 -7.55
CA TRP A 28 4.90 -12.00 -8.89
C TRP A 28 4.93 -10.48 -8.90
N PHE A 29 4.42 -9.83 -7.83
CA PHE A 29 4.24 -8.39 -7.82
C PHE A 29 5.15 -7.75 -6.79
N GLU A 30 5.68 -6.58 -7.14
CA GLU A 30 6.41 -5.72 -6.23
C GLU A 30 5.65 -4.41 -6.08
N LEU A 31 5.13 -4.16 -4.88
CA LEU A 31 4.40 -2.94 -4.56
C LEU A 31 5.38 -1.77 -4.37
N THR A 32 5.46 -0.92 -5.40
CA THR A 32 6.46 0.16 -5.49
C THR A 32 5.87 1.56 -5.32
N ALA A 33 4.55 1.71 -5.37
CA ALA A 33 3.89 2.99 -5.21
C ALA A 33 2.54 2.87 -4.49
N LEU A 34 2.32 3.76 -3.53
CA LEU A 34 1.06 3.92 -2.81
C LEU A 34 0.58 5.36 -3.00
N ALA A 35 -0.38 5.59 -3.89
CA ALA A 35 -0.92 6.93 -4.09
C ALA A 35 -2.20 7.13 -3.28
N ALA A 36 -2.35 8.31 -2.68
CA ALA A 36 -3.51 8.67 -1.89
C ALA A 36 -3.98 10.10 -2.20
N SER A 37 -4.98 10.58 -1.47
CA SER A 37 -5.42 11.99 -1.59
C SER A 37 -4.29 12.97 -1.28
N GLU A 38 -4.34 14.20 -1.83
CA GLU A 38 -3.33 15.25 -1.62
C GLU A 38 -2.96 15.48 -0.15
N ARG A 39 -3.94 15.48 0.76
CA ARG A 39 -3.73 15.62 2.23
C ARG A 39 -2.85 14.53 2.85
N SER A 40 -2.67 13.42 2.15
CA SER A 40 -1.95 12.23 2.61
C SER A 40 -0.58 12.10 1.98
N VAL A 41 -0.24 12.91 0.96
CA VAL A 41 1.03 12.85 0.22
C VAL A 41 2.24 12.98 1.15
N ARG A 42 3.30 12.22 0.87
CA ARG A 42 4.60 12.20 1.59
C ARG A 42 4.56 11.77 3.06
N LYS A 43 3.40 11.39 3.58
CA LYS A 43 3.28 10.78 4.92
C LYS A 43 3.56 9.28 4.81
N ARG A 44 3.99 8.62 5.89
CA ARG A 44 4.12 7.16 5.84
C ARG A 44 2.73 6.57 5.73
N TYR A 45 2.60 5.51 4.96
CA TYR A 45 1.32 4.85 4.76
C TYR A 45 0.66 4.45 6.09
N CYS A 46 1.44 3.91 7.03
CA CYS A 46 0.98 3.56 8.38
C CYS A 46 0.41 4.74 9.19
N ASP A 47 0.86 5.97 8.93
CA ASP A 47 0.38 7.16 9.63
C ASP A 47 -0.97 7.67 9.09
N VAL A 48 -1.29 7.36 7.82
CA VAL A 48 -2.47 7.90 7.12
C VAL A 48 -3.54 6.86 6.80
N ALA A 49 -3.18 5.59 6.71
CA ALA A 49 -4.11 4.50 6.52
C ALA A 49 -4.68 4.08 7.87
N LYS A 50 -5.98 4.34 8.09
CA LYS A 50 -6.73 3.66 9.14
C LYS A 50 -6.93 2.22 8.71
N TRP A 51 -5.99 1.34 9.04
CA TRP A 51 -5.97 -0.04 8.58
C TRP A 51 -7.24 -0.78 9.04
N ARG A 52 -7.94 -1.37 8.07
CA ARG A 52 -9.22 -2.07 8.21
C ARG A 52 -9.25 -3.36 7.39
N ALA A 53 -8.20 -3.65 6.63
CA ALA A 53 -8.09 -4.91 5.94
C ALA A 53 -7.80 -6.05 6.93
N GLU A 54 -8.05 -7.28 6.51
CA GLU A 54 -7.82 -8.44 7.35
C GLU A 54 -6.32 -8.63 7.62
N GLY A 55 -5.99 -9.01 8.86
CA GLY A 55 -4.61 -9.16 9.33
C GLY A 55 -3.98 -7.85 9.83
N GLU A 56 -2.75 -7.98 10.33
CA GLU A 56 -1.96 -6.84 10.78
C GLU A 56 -1.45 -6.03 9.59
N LEU A 57 -1.21 -4.73 9.81
CA LEU A 57 -0.58 -3.90 8.79
C LEU A 57 0.82 -4.48 8.50
N PRO A 58 1.12 -4.83 7.24
CA PRO A 58 2.41 -5.43 6.91
C PRO A 58 3.60 -4.53 7.29
N ASP A 59 4.58 -5.07 8.04
CA ASP A 59 5.78 -4.34 8.50
C ASP A 59 6.59 -3.71 7.36
N ARG A 60 6.52 -4.30 6.16
CA ARG A 60 7.19 -3.78 4.95
C ARG A 60 6.62 -2.46 4.45
N LEU A 61 5.48 -1.99 4.95
CA LEU A 61 4.81 -0.76 4.49
C LEU A 61 5.29 0.51 5.19
N ASN A 62 6.61 0.69 5.29
CA ASN A 62 7.21 1.96 5.73
C ASN A 62 7.38 2.97 4.57
N GLN A 63 6.70 2.75 3.44
CA GLN A 63 6.81 3.61 2.27
C GLN A 63 6.00 4.90 2.46
N LYS A 64 6.54 6.00 1.93
CA LYS A 64 5.80 7.26 1.85
C LYS A 64 4.75 7.15 0.74
N THR A 65 3.58 7.70 0.98
CA THR A 65 2.56 7.88 -0.04
C THR A 65 3.00 8.89 -1.09
N TYR A 66 2.71 8.57 -2.35
CA TYR A 66 2.91 9.44 -3.52
C TYR A 66 1.74 10.42 -3.67
#